data_AF-A0A2A5S1C9-F1
#
_entry.id   AF-A0A2A5S1C9-F1
#
_cell.length_a   1.000
_cell.length_b   1.000
_cell.length_c   1.000
_cell.angle_alpha   90.00
_cell.angle_beta   90.00
_cell.angle_gamma   90.00
#
_symmetry.space_group_name_H-M   'P 1'
#
loop_
_entity.id
_entity.type
_entity.pdbx_description
1 polymer ?
#
loop_
_entity_poly.entity_id
_entity_poly.type
_entity_poly.pdbx_seq_one_letter_code
_entity_poly.pdbx_strand_id
1 'polypeptide(L)' 'MDINNFPDILVSKKQLIDNYFPVFKMKTLEKYMTAIKKDDDFKCIITYGSSRMPMINVKGFFLYLQNRQNKMYK' A
#
# COMPACT_ATOMS: atom_id res chain seq x y z
N MET A 1 7.02 4.61 12.92
CA MET A 1 7.22 5.38 11.68
C MET A 1 6.24 6.54 11.69
N ASP A 2 6.70 7.75 11.43
CA ASP A 2 5.87 8.96 11.40
C ASP A 2 5.05 9.01 10.10
N ILE A 3 3.76 9.36 10.19
CA ILE A 3 2.86 9.47 9.03
C ILE A 3 3.30 10.59 8.07
N ASN A 4 4.00 11.61 8.59
CA ASN A 4 4.48 12.74 7.79
C ASN A 4 5.58 12.34 6.80
N ASN A 5 6.19 11.16 6.96
CA ASN A 5 7.19 10.63 6.04
C ASN A 5 6.58 9.93 4.81
N PHE A 6 5.24 9.77 4.76
CA PHE A 6 4.56 9.08 3.67
C PHE A 6 3.67 10.06 2.88
N PRO A 7 4.11 10.49 1.68
CA PRO A 7 3.35 11.44 0.87
C PRO A 7 2.06 10.83 0.31
N ASP A 8 1.07 11.69 0.06
CA ASP A 8 -0.21 11.29 -0.54
C ASP A 8 -0.10 11.27 -2.08
N ILE A 9 0.68 10.32 -2.60
CA ILE A 9 0.95 10.17 -4.04
C ILE A 9 0.74 8.73 -4.51
N LEU A 10 0.40 8.59 -5.78
CA LEU A 10 0.28 7.30 -6.46
C LEU A 10 1.62 6.88 -7.07
N VAL A 11 2.09 5.69 -6.74
CA VAL A 11 3.34 5.14 -7.26
C VAL A 11 3.17 3.70 -7.76
N SER A 12 4.09 3.24 -8.60
CA SER A 12 4.13 1.82 -8.98
C SER A 12 4.55 0.93 -7.80
N LYS A 13 4.26 -0.38 -7.89
CA LYS A 13 4.72 -1.38 -6.90
C LYS A 13 6.22 -1.30 -6.60
N LYS A 14 7.02 -1.12 -7.67
CA LYS A 14 8.48 -1.06 -7.58
C LYS A 14 8.92 0.18 -6.81
N GLN A 15 8.42 1.36 -7.17
CA GLN A 15 8.71 2.61 -6.46
C GLN A 15 8.23 2.58 -5.01
N LEU A 16 7.09 1.94 -4.72
CA LEU A 16 6.60 1.78 -3.35
C LEU A 16 7.62 1.04 -2.48
N ILE A 17 8.19 -0.06 -2.98
CA ILE A 17 9.20 -0.83 -2.26
C ILE A 17 10.51 -0.06 -2.20
N ASP A 18 11.06 0.34 -3.35
CA ASP A 18 12.41 0.90 -3.44
C ASP A 18 12.54 2.18 -2.60
N ASN A 19 11.50 3.03 -2.56
CA ASN A 19 11.60 4.36 -1.94
C ASN A 19 10.94 4.46 -0.56
N TYR A 20 9.92 3.66 -0.26
CA TYR A 20 9.11 3.85 0.95
C TYR A 20 9.10 2.63 1.87
N PHE A 21 9.13 1.42 1.31
CA PHE A 21 9.07 0.19 2.09
C PHE A 21 10.09 -0.86 1.61
N PRO A 22 11.40 -0.57 1.69
CA PRO A 22 12.45 -1.43 1.13
C PRO A 22 12.56 -2.79 1.84
N VAL A 23 11.98 -2.91 3.03
CA VAL A 23 11.92 -4.16 3.80
C VAL A 23 10.96 -5.17 3.16
N PHE A 24 9.98 -4.73 2.37
CA PHE A 24 9.06 -5.66 1.71
C PHE A 24 9.66 -6.25 0.45
N LYS A 25 9.54 -7.58 0.32
CA LYS A 25 9.75 -8.26 -0.96
C LYS A 25 8.53 -8.02 -1.87
N MET A 26 8.74 -7.96 -3.19
CA MET A 26 7.66 -7.81 -4.18
C MET A 26 6.52 -8.81 -3.96
N LYS A 27 6.83 -10.09 -3.73
CA LYS A 27 5.82 -11.13 -3.45
C LYS A 27 4.96 -10.80 -2.22
N THR A 28 5.55 -10.19 -1.19
CA THR A 28 4.82 -9.79 0.03
C THR A 28 3.88 -8.63 -0.28
N LEU A 29 4.34 -7.64 -1.05
CA LEU A 29 3.49 -6.54 -1.50
C LEU A 29 2.30 -7.06 -2.32
N GLU A 30 2.50 -8.00 -3.24
CA GLU A 30 1.40 -8.55 -4.04
C GLU A 30 0.34 -9.29 -3.23
N LYS A 31 0.76 -9.98 -2.16
CA LYS A 31 -0.18 -10.56 -1.19
C LYS A 31 -1.01 -9.48 -0.50
N TYR A 32 -0.38 -8.40 -0.04
CA TYR A 32 -1.10 -7.28 0.55
C TYR A 32 -2.05 -6.62 -0.45
N MET A 33 -1.62 -6.38 -1.69
CA MET A 33 -2.49 -5.82 -2.72
C MET A 33 -3.73 -6.68 -2.97
N THR A 34 -3.57 -8.00 -2.99
CA THR A 34 -4.70 -8.94 -3.15
C THR A 34 -5.66 -8.84 -1.97
N ALA A 35 -5.15 -8.67 -0.75
CA ALA A 35 -5.98 -8.48 0.44
C ALA A 35 -6.69 -7.12 0.41
N ILE A 36 -5.97 -6.04 0.10
CA ILE A 36 -6.49 -4.67 -0.01
C ILE A 36 -7.63 -4.59 -1.03
N LYS A 37 -7.51 -5.25 -2.18
CA LYS A 37 -8.57 -5.27 -3.21
C LYS A 37 -9.89 -5.88 -2.72
N LYS A 38 -9.85 -6.71 -1.68
CA LYS A 38 -11.03 -7.34 -1.07
C LYS A 38 -11.53 -6.57 0.15
N ASP A 39 -10.82 -5.54 0.57
CA ASP A 39 -11.14 -4.73 1.73
C ASP A 39 -11.86 -3.46 1.24
N ASP A 40 -13.16 -3.34 1.52
CA ASP A 40 -13.97 -2.22 1.03
C ASP A 40 -13.50 -0.85 1.53
N ASP A 41 -12.86 -0.80 2.69
CA ASP A 41 -12.34 0.43 3.28
C ASP A 41 -11.03 0.87 2.60
N PHE A 42 -10.24 -0.08 2.08
CA PHE A 42 -8.90 0.19 1.56
C PHE A 42 -8.73 -0.04 0.05
N LYS A 43 -9.68 -0.66 -0.64
CA LYS A 43 -9.57 -0.93 -2.09
C LYS A 43 -9.30 0.32 -2.93
N CYS A 44 -9.75 1.50 -2.47
CA CYS A 44 -9.58 2.79 -3.15
C CYS A 44 -8.12 3.26 -3.22
N ILE A 45 -7.22 2.74 -2.36
CA ILE A 45 -5.80 3.10 -2.39
C ILE A 45 -5.06 2.47 -3.57
N ILE A 46 -5.69 1.50 -4.26
CA ILE A 46 -5.18 0.89 -5.48
C ILE A 46 -5.99 1.41 -6.66
N THR A 47 -5.34 2.14 -7.54
CA THR A 47 -5.91 2.63 -8.80
C THR A 47 -5.24 1.95 -9.98
N TYR A 48 -5.86 2.02 -11.15
CA TYR A 48 -5.28 1.49 -12.38
C TYR A 48 -5.04 2.66 -13.33
N GLY A 49 -3.80 2.84 -13.76
CA GLY A 49 -3.48 3.82 -14.80
C GLY A 49 -4.01 3.38 -16.17
N SER A 50 -3.87 4.25 -17.17
CA SER A 50 -4.35 4.01 -18.55
C SER A 50 -3.83 2.71 -19.18
N SER A 51 -2.65 2.23 -18.77
CA SER A 51 -2.05 0.96 -19.22
C SER A 51 -2.48 -0.27 -18.41
N ARG A 52 -3.55 -0.18 -17.60
CA ARG A 52 -3.99 -1.21 -16.62
C ARG A 52 -2.95 -1.57 -15.55
N MET A 53 -1.89 -0.76 -15.43
CA MET A 53 -0.85 -0.98 -14.44
C MET A 53 -1.35 -0.47 -13.07
N PRO A 54 -1.32 -1.32 -12.02
CA PRO A 54 -1.83 -0.90 -10.71
C PRO A 54 -0.86 0.09 -10.07
N MET A 55 -1.40 1.22 -9.65
CA MET A 55 -0.74 2.24 -8.85
C MET A 55 -1.28 2.19 -7.43
N ILE A 56 -0.41 2.51 -6.47
CA ILE A 56 -0.70 2.39 -5.04
C ILE A 56 -0.45 3.74 -4.40
N ASN A 57 -1.41 4.22 -3.61
CA ASN A 57 -1.23 5.39 -2.79
C ASN A 57 -0.30 5.08 -1.61
N VAL A 58 0.80 5.83 -1.48
CA VAL A 58 1.85 5.57 -0.46
C VAL A 58 1.28 5.75 0.95
N LYS A 59 0.64 6.88 1.23
CA LYS A 59 0.03 7.19 2.54
C LYS A 59 -1.09 6.20 2.89
N GLY A 60 -1.95 5.87 1.93
CA GLY A 60 -3.01 4.88 2.09
C GLY A 60 -2.48 3.49 2.40
N PHE A 61 -1.38 3.07 1.76
CA PHE A 61 -0.74 1.79 2.05
C PHE A 61 -0.14 1.75 3.46
N PHE A 62 0.48 2.84 3.92
CA PHE A 62 0.93 2.97 5.29
C PHE A 62 -0.22 2.84 6.30
N LEU A 63 -1.32 3.56 6.07
CA LEU A 63 -2.52 3.51 6.92
C LEU A 63 -3.12 2.10 6.97
N TYR A 64 -3.13 1.38 5.85
CA TYR A 64 -3.56 -0.03 5.81
C TYR A 64 -2.70 -0.90 6.74
N LEU A 65 -1.38 -0.74 6.71
CA LEU A 65 -0.48 -1.50 7.58
C LEU A 65 -0.70 -1.18 9.06
N GLN A 66 -0.89 0.10 9.42
CA GLN A 66 -1.21 0.49 10.79
C GLN A 66 -2.56 -0.08 11.26
N ASN A 67 -3.61 0.02 10.44
CA ASN A 67 -4.91 -0.54 10.75
C ASN A 67 -4.83 -2.05 10.99
N ARG A 68 -4.09 -2.77 10.15
CA ARG A 68 -3.86 -4.22 10.31
C ARG A 68 -3.10 -4.54 11.59
N GLN A 69 -2.08 -3.76 11.93
CA GLN A 69 -1.34 -3.91 13.19
C GLN A 69 -2.28 -3.71 14.39
N ASN A 70 -3.07 -2.64 14.39
CA ASN A 70 -4.02 -2.36 15.47
C ASN A 70 -5.10 -3.43 15.62
N LYS A 71 -5.55 -4.06 14.53
CA LYS A 71 -6.48 -5.21 14.58
C LYS A 71 -5.84 -6.49 15.11
N MET A 72 -4.53 -6.68 14.98
CA MET A 72 -3.82 -7.87 15.46
C MET A 72 -3.49 -7.83 16.95
N TYR A 73 -3.36 -6.64 17.53
CA TYR A 73 -3.02 -6.43 18.93
C TYR A 73 -4.21 -5.87 19.76
N LYS A 74 -5.43 -6.02 19.23
CA LYS A 74 -6.70 -5.84 19.95
C LYS A 74 -7.25 -7.21 20.32
#